data_AF-A0A974CCU5-F1
#
_entry.id   AF-A0A974CCU5-F1
#
_cell.length_a   1.000
_cell.length_b   1.000
_cell.length_c   1.000
_cell.angle_alpha   90.00
_cell.angle_beta   90.00
_cell.angle_gamma   90.00
#
_symmetry.space_group_name_H-M   'P 1'
#
loop_
_entity.id
_entity.type
_entity.pdbx_description
1 polymer ?
#
loop_
_entity_poly.entity_id
_entity_poly.type
_entity_poly.pdbx_seq_one_letter_code
_entity_poly.pdbx_strand_id
1 'polypeptide(L)'
;GAKVGKLTLKTTEMETIYDLGTKMIESLTKEKVQAGDVITIDKATGKITKLGRAFTRARDYDAMGSQTKFVQCPDGELQKRKEVVHTVSLHEIDVINSRTQGFLALFS
;
A
#
# COMPACT_ATOMS: atom_id res chain seq x y z
N GLY A 1 -17.86 -14.45 14.11
CA GLY A 1 -16.77 -15.23 13.48
C GLY A 1 -15.67 -14.29 13.03
N ALA A 2 -14.43 -14.76 12.96
CA ALA A 2 -13.33 -13.97 12.38
C ALA A 2 -13.70 -13.59 10.95
N LYS A 3 -13.56 -12.31 10.58
CA LYS A 3 -13.78 -11.87 9.20
C LYS A 3 -12.63 -12.41 8.36
N VAL A 4 -12.93 -13.39 7.52
CA VAL A 4 -12.00 -13.94 6.54
C VAL A 4 -12.41 -13.40 5.17
N GLY A 5 -11.44 -12.89 4.42
CA GLY A 5 -11.66 -12.35 3.08
C GLY A 5 -10.73 -13.02 2.08
N LYS A 6 -11.02 -12.87 0.79
CA LYS A 6 -10.11 -13.27 -0.30
C LYS A 6 -9.84 -12.07 -1.18
N LEU A 7 -8.60 -11.91 -1.61
CA LEU A 7 -8.17 -10.85 -2.51
C LEU A 7 -7.36 -11.42 -3.65
N THR A 8 -7.80 -11.16 -4.86
CA THR A 8 -7.06 -11.50 -6.08
C THR A 8 -6.20 -10.31 -6.48
N LEU A 9 -4.89 -10.51 -6.53
CA LEU A 9 -3.93 -9.52 -7.01
C LEU A 9 -3.32 -10.00 -8.32
N LYS A 10 -3.14 -9.05 -9.25
CA LYS A 10 -2.56 -9.32 -10.56
C LYS A 10 -1.50 -8.29 -10.94
N THR A 11 -0.44 -8.77 -11.57
CA THR A 11 0.51 -7.99 -12.37
C THR A 11 0.24 -8.30 -13.86
N THR A 12 1.08 -7.78 -14.77
CA THR A 12 1.02 -8.14 -16.19
C THR A 12 1.41 -9.60 -16.46
N GLU A 13 2.19 -10.21 -15.57
CA GLU A 13 2.73 -11.56 -15.75
C GLU A 13 2.07 -12.62 -14.85
N MET A 14 1.48 -12.23 -13.72
CA MET A 14 1.00 -13.17 -12.71
C MET A 14 -0.32 -12.74 -12.09
N GLU A 15 -1.12 -13.73 -11.68
CA GLU A 15 -2.33 -13.56 -10.89
C GLU A 15 -2.31 -14.54 -9.71
N THR A 16 -2.63 -14.08 -8.52
CA THR A 16 -2.64 -14.92 -7.32
C THR A 16 -3.73 -14.48 -6.35
N ILE A 17 -4.35 -15.47 -5.70
CA ILE A 17 -5.39 -15.26 -4.69
C ILE A 17 -4.74 -15.34 -3.30
N TYR A 18 -5.01 -14.34 -2.47
CA TYR A 18 -4.54 -14.24 -1.10
C TYR A 18 -5.72 -14.29 -0.13
N ASP A 19 -5.58 -15.09 0.92
CA ASP A 19 -6.50 -15.06 2.05
C ASP A 19 -6.16 -13.88 2.98
N LEU A 20 -7.18 -13.13 3.37
CA LEU A 20 -7.06 -11.93 4.19
C LEU A 20 -7.58 -12.19 5.59
N GLY A 21 -6.77 -11.81 6.58
CA GLY A 21 -7.22 -11.69 7.97
C GLY A 21 -7.92 -10.36 8.26
N THR A 22 -8.57 -10.28 9.42
CA THR A 22 -9.39 -9.13 9.86
C THR A 22 -8.67 -7.78 9.73
N LYS A 23 -7.41 -7.68 10.19
CA LYS A 23 -6.63 -6.42 10.15
C LYS A 23 -6.44 -5.87 8.74
N MET A 24 -6.25 -6.77 7.77
CA MET A 24 -6.01 -6.38 6.39
C MET A 24 -7.31 -5.94 5.69
N ILE A 25 -8.43 -6.59 6.02
CA ILE A 25 -9.77 -6.18 5.58
C ILE A 25 -10.10 -4.78 6.09
N GLU A 26 -9.82 -4.49 7.35
CA GLU A 26 -10.02 -3.15 7.93
C GLU A 26 -9.16 -2.09 7.23
N SER A 27 -7.90 -2.41 6.93
CA SER A 27 -6.99 -1.51 6.21
C SER A 27 -7.45 -1.24 4.77
N LEU A 28 -7.92 -2.26 4.05
CA LEU A 28 -8.49 -2.10 2.71
C LEU A 28 -9.75 -1.22 2.72
N THR A 29 -10.60 -1.41 3.73
CA THR A 29 -11.83 -0.64 3.91
C THR A 29 -11.51 0.82 4.23
N LYS A 30 -10.52 1.06 5.10
CA LYS A 30 -10.06 2.40 5.47
C LYS A 30 -9.52 3.18 4.26
N GLU A 31 -8.72 2.52 3.43
CA GLU A 31 -8.16 3.09 2.19
C GLU A 31 -9.16 3.10 1.01
N LYS A 32 -10.41 2.65 1.25
CA LYS A 32 -11.50 2.55 0.26
C LYS A 32 -11.04 1.88 -1.04
N VAL A 33 -10.29 0.79 -0.93
CA VAL A 33 -9.72 0.08 -2.09
C VAL A 33 -10.85 -0.60 -2.86
N GLN A 34 -10.86 -0.41 -4.18
CA GLN A 34 -11.85 -1.00 -5.08
C GLN A 34 -11.17 -1.89 -6.13
N ALA A 35 -11.97 -2.76 -6.76
CA ALA A 35 -11.49 -3.62 -7.82
C ALA A 35 -11.04 -2.79 -9.04
N GLY A 36 -9.75 -2.85 -9.36
CA GLY A 36 -9.13 -2.04 -10.41
C GLY A 36 -8.19 -0.96 -9.86
N ASP A 37 -8.15 -0.75 -8.54
CA ASP A 37 -7.13 0.09 -7.93
C ASP A 37 -5.78 -0.65 -7.91
N VAL A 38 -4.70 0.09 -8.15
CA VAL A 38 -3.33 -0.38 -8.01
C VAL A 38 -2.85 -0.01 -6.61
N ILE A 39 -2.49 -1.03 -5.83
CA ILE A 39 -2.09 -0.89 -4.43
C ILE A 39 -0.72 -1.52 -4.20
N THR A 40 0.01 -0.99 -3.21
CA THR A 40 1.17 -1.65 -2.62
C THR A 40 0.84 -2.08 -1.20
N ILE A 41 1.34 -3.26 -0.83
CA ILE A 41 1.16 -3.82 0.50
C ILE A 41 2.55 -4.08 1.05
N ASP A 42 2.88 -3.42 2.16
CA ASP A 42 4.05 -3.76 2.94
C ASP A 42 3.71 -4.94 3.86
N LYS A 43 4.34 -6.10 3.61
CA LYS A 43 4.11 -7.33 4.37
C LYS A 43 4.55 -7.22 5.83
N ALA A 44 5.56 -6.40 6.14
CA ALA A 44 6.08 -6.26 7.50
C ALA A 44 5.15 -5.42 8.38
N THR A 45 4.66 -4.30 7.84
CA THR A 45 3.81 -3.36 8.58
C THR A 45 2.32 -3.60 8.38
N GLY A 46 1.92 -4.33 7.34
CA GLY A 46 0.53 -4.46 6.91
C GLY A 46 -0.04 -3.17 6.29
N LYS A 47 0.81 -2.17 6.02
CA LYS A 47 0.37 -0.90 5.45
C LYS A 47 0.00 -1.07 3.99
N ILE A 48 -1.19 -0.60 3.64
CA ILE A 48 -1.72 -0.58 2.28
C ILE A 48 -1.64 0.85 1.77
N THR A 49 -1.07 1.04 0.58
CA THR A 49 -1.00 2.36 -0.07
C THR A 49 -1.64 2.27 -1.44
N LYS A 50 -2.62 3.13 -1.72
CA LYS A 50 -3.23 3.24 -3.05
C LYS A 50 -2.37 4.13 -3.95
N LEU A 51 -1.83 3.56 -5.03
CA LEU A 51 -1.03 4.29 -6.00
C LEU A 51 -1.88 4.99 -7.07
N GLY A 52 -3.03 4.41 -7.41
CA GLY A 52 -3.92 4.93 -8.44
C GLY A 52 -4.89 3.88 -8.93
N ARG A 53 -5.48 4.10 -10.10
CA ARG A 53 -6.39 3.16 -10.76
C ARG A 53 -5.81 2.63 -12.06
N ALA A 54 -5.99 1.34 -12.33
CA ALA A 54 -5.48 0.70 -13.54
C ALA A 54 -6.19 1.21 -14.80
N PHE A 55 -5.42 1.52 -15.85
CA PHE A 55 -5.95 1.97 -17.14
C PHE A 55 -6.95 0.99 -17.77
N THR A 56 -6.79 -0.32 -17.54
CA THR A 56 -7.65 -1.36 -18.11
C THR A 56 -9.11 -1.29 -17.68
N ARG A 57 -9.44 -0.52 -16.63
CA ARG A 57 -10.82 -0.31 -16.14
C ARG A 57 -11.22 1.16 -16.09
N ALA A 58 -10.53 2.01 -16.85
CA ALA A 58 -10.82 3.44 -16.92
C ALA A 58 -12.15 3.76 -17.62
N ARG A 59 -12.69 2.83 -18.43
CA ARG A 59 -13.89 3.05 -19.25
C ARG A 59 -15.22 2.70 -18.59
N ASP A 60 -15.22 1.95 -17.48
CA ASP A 60 -16.46 1.43 -16.88
C ASP A 60 -17.14 2.41 -15.90
N TYR A 61 -16.55 3.58 -15.65
CA TYR A 61 -17.06 4.57 -14.69
C TYR A 61 -16.95 5.98 -15.26
N ASP A 62 -18.01 6.44 -15.90
CA ASP A 62 -18.19 7.76 -16.53
C ASP A 62 -18.32 8.93 -15.53
N ALA A 63 -18.15 8.66 -14.22
CA ALA A 63 -18.32 9.63 -13.14
C ALA A 63 -17.07 9.71 -12.23
N MET A 64 -15.89 9.84 -12.82
CA MET A 64 -14.64 9.93 -12.07
C MET A 64 -14.29 11.40 -11.80
N GLY A 65 -14.35 11.81 -10.53
CA GLY A 65 -13.91 13.14 -10.09
C GLY A 65 -12.46 13.42 -10.49
N SER A 66 -12.13 14.71 -10.59
CA SER A 66 -10.84 15.29 -11.05
C SER A 66 -9.56 14.83 -10.32
N GLN A 67 -9.65 13.85 -9.42
CA GLN A 67 -8.61 13.41 -8.47
C GLN A 67 -8.09 11.98 -8.74
N THR A 68 -8.59 11.28 -9.76
CA THR A 68 -8.22 9.87 -9.98
C THR A 68 -6.96 9.74 -10.83
N LYS A 69 -5.83 9.42 -10.18
CA LYS A 69 -4.56 9.16 -10.87
C LYS A 69 -4.60 7.79 -11.53
N PHE A 70 -4.55 7.75 -12.85
CA PHE A 70 -4.42 6.50 -13.59
C PHE A 70 -2.96 6.06 -13.63
N VAL A 71 -2.72 4.78 -13.35
CA VAL A 71 -1.40 4.17 -13.31
C VAL A 71 -1.40 2.86 -14.09
N GLN A 72 -0.27 2.53 -14.70
CA GLN A 72 -0.09 1.26 -15.39
C GLN A 72 -0.11 0.09 -14.40
N CYS A 73 -0.61 -1.06 -14.84
CA CYS A 73 -0.47 -2.30 -14.09
C CYS A 73 1.03 -2.57 -13.84
N PRO A 74 1.45 -2.89 -12.60
CA PRO A 74 2.85 -3.20 -12.33
C PRO A 74 3.32 -4.43 -13.12
N ASP A 75 4.57 -4.38 -13.57
CA ASP A 75 5.21 -5.48 -14.31
C ASP A 75 6.07 -6.38 -13.42
N GLY A 76 6.22 -7.64 -13.83
CA GLY A 76 6.99 -8.66 -13.13
C GLY A 76 6.28 -9.33 -11.95
N GLU A 77 7.08 -9.82 -11.01
CA GLU A 77 6.59 -10.59 -9.86
C GLU A 77 5.69 -9.78 -8.91
N LEU A 78 4.66 -10.44 -8.35
CA LEU A 78 3.74 -9.85 -7.36
C LEU A 78 4.41 -9.51 -6.03
N GLN A 79 5.46 -10.22 -5.64
CA GLN A 79 6.18 -9.99 -4.39
C GLN A 79 7.63 -9.65 -4.71
N LYS A 80 8.06 -8.46 -4.32
CA LYS A 80 9.45 -8.00 -4.48
C LYS A 80 9.99 -7.53 -3.13
N ARG A 81 11.23 -7.91 -2.81
CA ARG A 81 11.95 -7.37 -1.65
C ARG A 81 12.61 -6.05 -2.06
N LYS A 82 12.21 -4.95 -1.42
CA LYS A 82 12.80 -3.63 -1.65
C LYS A 82 13.63 -3.23 -0.43
N GLU A 83 14.88 -2.86 -0.65
CA GLU A 83 15.72 -2.23 0.36
C GLU A 83 15.42 -0.73 0.42
N VAL A 84 15.19 -0.21 1.61
CA VAL A 84 14.96 1.23 1.83
C VAL A 84 16.09 1.76 2.68
N VAL A 85 16.95 2.58 2.06
CA VAL A 85 18.06 3.24 2.74
C VAL A 85 17.55 4.56 3.31
N HIS A 86 17.61 4.70 4.63
CA HIS A 86 17.34 5.97 5.32
C HIS A 86 18.67 6.54 5.80
N THR A 87 18.96 7.79 5.42
CA THR A 87 20.14 8.51 5.91
C THR A 87 19.71 9.37 7.09
N VAL A 88 20.38 9.22 8.22
CA VAL A 88 20.13 9.97 9.46
C VAL A 88 21.43 10.63 9.92
N SER A 89 21.32 11.84 10.43
CA SER A 89 22.42 12.56 11.07
C SER A 89 22.64 12.08 12.51
N LEU A 90 23.83 12.32 13.06
CA LEU A 90 24.13 12.00 14.46
C LEU A 90 23.18 12.73 15.44
N HIS A 91 22.80 13.97 15.11
CA HIS A 91 21.85 14.73 15.92
C HIS A 91 20.46 14.08 15.98
N GLU A 92 19.98 13.58 14.86
CA GLU A 92 18.71 12.84 14.79
C GLU A 92 18.75 11.57 15.63
N ILE A 93 19.89 10.85 15.64
CA ILE A 93 20.08 9.66 16.49
C ILE A 93 20.00 10.03 17.98
N ASP A 94 20.64 11.13 18.40
CA ASP A 94 20.60 11.60 19.79
C ASP A 94 19.18 12.01 20.22
N VAL A 95 18.43 12.68 19.34
CA VAL A 95 17.02 13.04 19.57
C VAL A 95 16.13 11.80 19.65
N ILE A 96 16.36 10.79 18.80
CA ILE A 96 15.62 9.53 18.82
C ILE A 96 15.78 8.82 20.17
N ASN A 97 17.02 8.75 20.67
CA ASN A 97 17.37 8.00 21.87
C ASN A 97 17.02 8.72 23.19
N SER A 98 16.80 10.03 23.16
CA SER A 98 16.51 10.84 24.36
C SER A 98 15.02 11.04 24.65
N ARG A 99 14.12 10.78 23.69
CA ARG A 99 12.67 10.99 23.84
C ARG A 99 11.87 9.71 23.57
N THR A 100 10.81 9.49 24.36
CA THR A 100 9.89 8.35 24.18
C THR A 100 9.18 8.31 22.83
N GLN A 101 9.14 9.42 22.09
CA GLN A 101 8.68 9.51 20.70
C GLN A 101 9.72 10.14 19.78
N GLY A 102 10.99 9.82 19.98
CA GLY A 102 12.10 10.45 19.26
C GLY A 102 12.06 10.28 17.73
N PHE A 103 11.37 9.26 17.21
CA PHE A 103 11.11 9.11 15.77
C PHE A 103 10.18 10.20 15.19
N LEU A 104 9.18 10.67 15.95
CA LEU A 104 8.26 11.73 15.50
C LEU A 104 8.91 13.11 15.57
N ALA A 105 9.91 13.29 16.42
CA ALA A 105 10.69 14.53 16.50
C ALA A 105 11.60 14.76 15.28
N LEU A 106 11.82 13.74 14.44
CA LEU A 106 12.58 13.85 13.19
C LEU A 106 11.82 14.64 12.10
N PHE A 107 10.51 14.84 12.26
CA PHE A 107 9.65 15.52 11.30
C PHE A 107 9.03 16.81 11.85
N SER A 108 9.54 17.34 12.97
CA SER A 108 9.16 18.64 13.55
C SER A 108 10.12 19.75 13.16
#